data_AF-A0A959FFC4-F1
#
_entry.id   AF-A0A959FFC4-F1
#
_cell.length_a   1.000
_cell.length_b   1.000
_cell.length_c   1.000
_cell.angle_alpha   90.00
_cell.angle_beta   90.00
_cell.angle_gamma   90.00
#
_symmetry.space_group_name_H-M   'P 1'
#
loop_
_entity.id
_entity.type
_entity.pdbx_description
1 polymer ?
#
loop_
_entity_poly.entity_id
_entity_poly.type
_entity_poly.pdbx_seq_one_letter_code
_entity_poly.pdbx_strand_id
1 'polypeptide(L)'
;MIVLVCFGWTSCISQSIRKHYTQLSEQERAAFAAAIEQLMQNGSEEYYADIHTDPDQDGNPGNNFNGPDTDSQIHRVAIFLAWHRQFITEFERLIQAIDPRLSLPYWDWTGEFDPPGVNSRSALSPLWNDDQVAALGWTTSLIGEFDDQGQLGRNLGGLLPTTSQKDNLITSTAFSNFGNFRYELEVNLHDPPHGWVGGEMQDMYYSPRDPAFFLHHAMVDYLWQLWTENDHSVTFSQSTMPTFDGSVSGFDRIDPDDIRNTVTQMGIFYANPDMASLHLKDYTVHNDHLPVEFFVYPETIEVESTFQIAAGASVEIHSCESVILQPGFSILAGSTARIGTNGFCNAPAARAEMTVANDRPTPPALIEEMNTAKVEKAPERVTLKGFPNPFEESFTFQFTLPAEERVSMVLMDAVGKIVAMPLPSQRRTGGEHELLVDAHTLPSGMYTAVLRLHDTNQRYVLRVVKAD
;
A
#
# COMPACT_ATOMS: atom_id res chain seq x y z
N MET A 1 -4.82 5.71 18.00
CA MET A 1 -4.86 4.28 17.63
C MET A 1 -5.96 4.12 16.60
N ILE A 2 -5.63 4.25 15.31
CA ILE A 2 -6.53 3.86 14.22
C ILE A 2 -5.92 2.58 13.68
N VAL A 3 -6.41 1.44 14.18
CA VAL A 3 -6.14 0.14 13.58
C VAL A 3 -7.26 -0.05 12.56
N LEU A 4 -6.93 0.04 11.28
CA LEU A 4 -7.82 -0.40 10.20
C LEU A 4 -7.75 -1.93 10.17
N VAL A 5 -8.64 -2.58 10.92
CA VAL A 5 -8.92 -4.01 10.73
C VAL A 5 -10.08 -4.11 9.77
N CYS A 6 -9.89 -4.77 8.62
CA CYS A 6 -10.96 -5.10 7.69
C CYS A 6 -12.00 -6.00 8.39
N PHE A 7 -13.07 -5.41 8.92
CA PHE A 7 -14.20 -6.18 9.46
C PHE A 7 -15.20 -6.50 8.34
N GLY A 8 -15.11 -7.72 7.80
CA GLY A 8 -16.25 -8.40 7.19
C GLY A 8 -16.09 -8.84 5.72
N TRP A 9 -16.02 -10.17 5.55
CA TRP A 9 -16.27 -11.00 4.36
C TRP A 9 -15.15 -11.12 3.31
N THR A 10 -14.84 -12.40 3.01
CA THR A 10 -14.11 -13.00 1.86
C THR A 10 -12.94 -12.21 1.29
N SER A 11 -11.72 -12.69 1.57
CA SER A 11 -10.50 -12.45 0.82
C SER A 11 -10.24 -10.95 0.53
N CYS A 12 -9.70 -10.23 1.52
CA CYS A 12 -9.34 -8.83 1.30
C CYS A 12 -8.20 -8.73 0.27
N ILE A 13 -8.50 -8.16 -0.89
CA ILE A 13 -7.61 -7.93 -2.05
C ILE A 13 -6.72 -6.69 -1.79
N SER A 14 -5.47 -6.66 -2.24
CA SER A 14 -4.53 -5.55 -2.03
C SER A 14 -3.90 -5.15 -3.36
N GLN A 15 -4.11 -3.93 -3.81
CA GLN A 15 -3.95 -3.60 -5.22
C GLN A 15 -2.65 -2.83 -5.43
N SER A 16 -1.70 -3.39 -6.18
CA SER A 16 -0.38 -2.76 -6.30
C SER A 16 0.51 -3.32 -7.42
N ILE A 17 1.53 -2.54 -7.78
CA ILE A 17 2.69 -3.00 -8.55
C ILE A 17 3.91 -2.93 -7.64
N ARG A 18 4.33 -4.07 -7.11
CA ARG A 18 5.54 -4.20 -6.30
C ARG A 18 6.76 -4.21 -7.21
N LYS A 19 7.70 -3.30 -6.94
CA LYS A 19 8.86 -3.03 -7.80
C LYS A 19 10.15 -3.30 -7.07
N HIS A 20 11.21 -3.60 -7.81
CA HIS A 20 12.54 -3.55 -7.23
C HIS A 20 12.77 -2.12 -6.72
N TYR A 21 13.31 -1.97 -5.51
CA TYR A 21 13.38 -0.65 -4.86
C TYR A 21 14.16 0.41 -5.68
N THR A 22 15.08 -0.02 -6.55
CA THR A 22 15.83 0.88 -7.45
C THR A 22 15.00 1.40 -8.63
N GLN A 23 13.92 0.71 -9.02
CA GLN A 23 13.01 1.13 -10.08
C GLN A 23 12.02 2.20 -9.64
N LEU A 24 11.82 2.40 -8.33
CA LEU A 24 10.94 3.45 -7.84
C LEU A 24 11.32 4.82 -8.44
N SER A 25 10.36 5.69 -8.70
CA SER A 25 10.67 7.08 -9.04
C SER A 25 11.23 7.81 -7.81
N GLU A 26 11.83 8.99 -7.99
CA GLU A 26 12.26 9.82 -6.85
C GLU A 26 11.08 10.21 -5.95
N GLN A 27 9.93 10.51 -6.56
CA GLN A 27 8.70 10.81 -5.82
C GLN A 27 8.20 9.58 -5.07
N GLU A 28 8.25 8.39 -5.68
CA GLU A 28 7.83 7.15 -5.02
C GLU A 28 8.73 6.80 -3.84
N ARG A 29 10.05 6.93 -3.98
CA ARG A 29 10.99 6.73 -2.87
C ARG A 29 10.73 7.70 -1.74
N ALA A 30 10.59 8.99 -2.03
CA ALA A 30 10.35 10.03 -1.02
C ALA A 30 9.01 9.82 -0.31
N ALA A 31 7.94 9.48 -1.06
CA ALA A 31 6.64 9.18 -0.49
C ALA A 31 6.64 7.91 0.36
N PHE A 32 7.36 6.87 -0.09
CA PHE A 32 7.54 5.63 0.67
C PHE A 32 8.30 5.88 1.97
N ALA A 33 9.47 6.53 1.93
CA ALA A 33 10.24 6.86 3.12
C ALA A 33 9.42 7.68 4.13
N ALA A 34 8.70 8.71 3.65
CA ALA A 34 7.83 9.52 4.50
C ALA A 34 6.66 8.71 5.12
N ALA A 35 6.09 7.76 4.38
CA ALA A 35 5.06 6.88 4.90
C ALA A 35 5.60 5.96 6.01
N ILE A 36 6.80 5.40 5.83
CA ILE A 36 7.49 4.61 6.87
C ILE A 36 7.74 5.45 8.12
N GLU A 37 8.34 6.63 7.98
CA GLU A 37 8.57 7.54 9.10
C GLU A 37 7.27 7.86 9.86
N GLN A 38 6.18 8.10 9.13
CA GLN A 38 4.89 8.38 9.74
C GLN A 38 4.32 7.16 10.49
N LEU A 39 4.47 5.94 9.97
CA LEU A 39 4.05 4.73 10.66
C LEU A 39 4.89 4.51 11.94
N MET A 40 6.20 4.70 11.86
CA MET A 40 7.11 4.58 13.00
C MET A 40 6.82 5.63 14.10
N GLN A 41 6.55 6.89 13.73
CA GLN A 41 6.18 7.92 14.71
C GLN A 41 4.87 7.63 15.46
N ASN A 42 4.03 6.76 14.91
CA ASN A 42 2.75 6.37 15.49
C ASN A 42 2.82 5.06 16.30
N GLY A 43 4.00 4.43 16.44
CA GLY A 43 4.20 3.19 17.19
C GLY A 43 3.76 1.93 16.43
N SER A 44 3.66 1.98 15.10
CA SER A 44 3.25 0.82 14.30
C SER A 44 4.28 -0.31 14.31
N GLU A 45 5.55 -0.02 14.53
CA GLU A 45 6.65 -0.97 14.65
C GLU A 45 6.46 -1.96 15.81
N GLU A 46 5.98 -1.48 16.97
CA GLU A 46 5.66 -2.34 18.12
C GLU A 46 4.49 -3.27 17.79
N TYR A 47 3.46 -2.73 17.14
CA TYR A 47 2.31 -3.51 16.68
C TYR A 47 2.76 -4.66 15.76
N TYR A 48 3.56 -4.36 14.73
CA TYR A 48 4.04 -5.39 13.79
C TYR A 48 4.96 -6.42 14.41
N ALA A 49 5.79 -6.02 15.38
CA ALA A 49 6.61 -6.96 16.15
C ALA A 49 5.73 -7.92 16.96
N ASP A 50 4.80 -7.37 17.76
CA ASP A 50 3.92 -8.15 18.65
C ASP A 50 3.10 -9.19 17.88
N ILE A 51 2.69 -8.84 16.67
CA ILE A 51 1.95 -9.70 15.75
C ILE A 51 2.75 -10.89 15.23
N HIS A 52 4.02 -10.65 14.92
CA HIS A 52 4.92 -11.65 14.37
C HIS A 52 5.49 -12.53 15.49
N THR A 53 5.38 -12.08 16.74
CA THR A 53 5.68 -12.90 17.92
C THR A 53 4.60 -13.95 18.18
N ASP A 54 5.03 -15.12 18.63
CA ASP A 54 4.15 -16.08 19.31
C ASP A 54 4.07 -15.65 20.78
N PRO A 55 2.92 -15.11 21.27
CA PRO A 55 2.78 -14.85 22.68
C PRO A 55 2.60 -16.20 23.37
N ASP A 56 3.70 -16.79 23.82
CA ASP A 56 3.65 -17.74 24.93
C ASP A 56 2.97 -17.02 26.11
N GLN A 57 1.66 -17.26 26.23
CA GLN A 57 0.76 -16.68 27.23
C GLN A 57 0.98 -17.31 28.60
N ASP A 58 2.20 -17.35 29.08
CA ASP A 58 2.49 -17.79 30.42
C ASP A 58 3.68 -17.00 30.97
N GLY A 59 3.41 -15.74 31.35
CA GLY A 59 4.35 -14.79 31.96
C GLY A 59 5.22 -15.35 33.09
N ASN A 60 6.22 -16.15 32.73
CA ASN A 60 7.08 -16.91 33.62
C ASN A 60 8.49 -16.88 33.02
N PRO A 61 9.42 -16.08 33.56
CA PRO A 61 10.76 -15.92 33.01
C PRO A 61 11.69 -17.10 33.40
N GLY A 62 11.23 -18.35 33.24
CA GLY A 62 11.79 -19.50 33.97
C GLY A 62 11.80 -20.88 33.31
N ASN A 63 11.43 -21.05 32.03
CA ASN A 63 11.56 -22.34 31.33
C ASN A 63 12.40 -22.21 30.05
N ASN A 64 13.72 -22.09 30.24
CA ASN A 64 14.64 -22.63 29.24
C ASN A 64 14.28 -24.10 28.97
N PHE A 65 13.66 -24.39 27.83
CA PHE A 65 13.76 -25.71 27.23
C PHE A 65 14.77 -25.64 26.07
N ASN A 66 16.03 -25.92 26.40
CA ASN A 66 16.86 -26.62 25.44
C ASN A 66 16.22 -28.00 25.20
N GLY A 67 15.35 -28.05 24.20
CA GLY A 67 14.64 -29.18 23.60
C GLY A 67 13.94 -28.65 22.34
N PRO A 68 13.79 -29.45 21.27
CA PRO A 68 13.37 -28.94 19.96
C PRO A 68 11.87 -28.64 19.99
N ASP A 69 11.47 -27.45 20.44
CA ASP A 69 10.14 -26.92 20.17
C ASP A 69 10.17 -26.25 18.78
N THR A 70 9.72 -27.05 17.83
CA THR A 70 9.84 -26.94 16.38
C THR A 70 8.58 -26.40 15.72
N ASP A 71 7.73 -25.64 16.41
CA ASP A 71 6.45 -25.22 15.84
C ASP A 71 6.15 -23.77 16.22
N SER A 72 6.95 -22.85 15.70
CA SER A 72 6.40 -21.51 15.44
C SER A 72 5.17 -21.71 14.56
N GLN A 73 4.00 -21.24 14.99
CA GLN A 73 2.74 -21.45 14.26
C GLN A 73 2.78 -20.88 12.83
N ILE A 74 3.77 -20.04 12.52
CA ILE A 74 3.94 -19.34 11.25
C ILE A 74 5.32 -19.59 10.60
N HIS A 75 6.32 -20.14 11.31
CA HIS A 75 7.65 -20.45 10.78
C HIS A 75 7.90 -21.96 10.78
N ARG A 76 8.63 -22.45 9.78
CA ARG A 76 8.94 -23.85 9.52
C ARG A 76 7.71 -24.73 9.29
N VAL A 77 6.55 -24.12 9.08
CA VAL A 77 5.27 -24.75 8.76
C VAL A 77 4.82 -24.48 7.33
N ALA A 78 3.83 -25.24 6.85
CA ALA A 78 3.30 -25.08 5.49
C ALA A 78 2.76 -23.67 5.23
N ILE A 79 2.19 -23.02 6.25
CA ILE A 79 1.52 -21.73 6.11
C ILE A 79 2.47 -20.53 5.99
N PHE A 80 3.78 -20.74 6.20
CA PHE A 80 4.79 -19.68 6.26
C PHE A 80 4.61 -18.64 5.15
N LEU A 81 4.60 -19.06 3.88
CA LEU A 81 4.50 -18.15 2.75
C LEU A 81 3.16 -17.41 2.69
N ALA A 82 2.05 -18.10 2.99
CA ALA A 82 0.72 -17.50 2.94
C ALA A 82 0.53 -16.46 4.06
N TRP A 83 0.99 -16.77 5.26
CA TRP A 83 0.91 -15.88 6.41
C TRP A 83 1.74 -14.61 6.17
N HIS A 84 3.00 -14.76 5.74
CA HIS A 84 3.88 -13.62 5.47
C HIS A 84 3.39 -12.77 4.28
N ARG A 85 2.82 -13.38 3.23
CA ARG A 85 2.16 -12.65 2.14
C ARG A 85 1.04 -11.77 2.66
N GLN A 86 0.14 -12.31 3.47
CA GLN A 86 -0.93 -11.50 4.06
C GLN A 86 -0.37 -10.41 4.98
N PHE A 87 0.68 -10.73 5.75
CA PHE A 87 1.31 -9.80 6.68
C PHE A 87 1.87 -8.56 5.97
N ILE A 88 2.67 -8.75 4.93
CA ILE A 88 3.21 -7.63 4.14
C ILE A 88 2.13 -6.91 3.33
N THR A 89 1.05 -7.59 2.98
CA THR A 89 -0.13 -6.97 2.36
C THR A 89 -0.84 -6.02 3.33
N GLU A 90 -1.02 -6.37 4.61
CA GLU A 90 -1.59 -5.42 5.57
C GLU A 90 -0.68 -4.21 5.80
N PHE A 91 0.63 -4.40 5.75
CA PHE A 91 1.58 -3.29 5.77
C PHE A 91 1.46 -2.38 4.54
N GLU A 92 1.33 -2.98 3.36
CA GLU A 92 1.09 -2.26 2.11
C GLU A 92 -0.19 -1.41 2.19
N ARG A 93 -1.25 -1.91 2.83
CA ARG A 93 -2.48 -1.13 3.06
C ARG A 93 -2.26 0.06 3.99
N LEU A 94 -1.42 -0.07 5.01
CA LEU A 94 -1.13 1.06 5.90
C LEU A 94 -0.40 2.19 5.17
N ILE A 95 0.59 1.87 4.33
CA ILE A 95 1.25 2.90 3.51
C ILE A 95 0.28 3.47 2.45
N GLN A 96 -0.64 2.67 1.91
CA GLN A 96 -1.69 3.13 0.99
C GLN A 96 -2.75 4.02 1.67
N ALA A 97 -3.00 3.85 2.96
CA ALA A 97 -3.85 4.75 3.73
C ALA A 97 -3.22 6.15 3.89
N ILE A 98 -1.89 6.26 3.79
CA ILE A 98 -1.15 7.52 3.79
C ILE A 98 -1.10 8.11 2.37
N ASP A 99 -0.70 7.30 1.39
CA ASP A 99 -0.73 7.64 -0.03
C ASP A 99 -1.17 6.43 -0.87
N PRO A 100 -2.39 6.44 -1.45
CA PRO A 100 -2.99 5.29 -2.12
C PRO A 100 -2.26 4.85 -3.39
N ARG A 101 -1.27 5.63 -3.82
CA ARG A 101 -0.45 5.39 -5.01
C ARG A 101 0.80 4.55 -4.69
N LEU A 102 1.11 4.35 -3.41
CA LEU A 102 2.25 3.56 -2.98
C LEU A 102 2.01 2.06 -3.17
N SER A 103 3.09 1.36 -3.43
CA SER A 103 3.18 -0.10 -3.47
C SER A 103 4.43 -0.50 -2.70
N LEU A 104 4.40 -1.66 -2.04
CA LEU A 104 5.54 -2.18 -1.29
C LEU A 104 6.67 -2.56 -2.27
N PRO A 105 7.85 -1.91 -2.22
CA PRO A 105 8.98 -2.37 -3.01
C PRO A 105 9.56 -3.66 -2.45
N TYR A 106 10.30 -4.38 -3.29
CA TYR A 106 11.08 -5.53 -2.86
C TYR A 106 12.58 -5.25 -2.97
N TRP A 107 13.35 -5.85 -2.06
CA TRP A 107 14.80 -5.84 -2.09
C TRP A 107 15.28 -7.14 -2.73
N ASP A 108 15.91 -7.09 -3.92
CA ASP A 108 16.57 -8.26 -4.49
C ASP A 108 17.97 -8.42 -3.88
N TRP A 109 18.06 -9.20 -2.81
CA TRP A 109 19.35 -9.56 -2.20
C TRP A 109 20.18 -10.53 -3.04
N THR A 110 19.67 -11.05 -4.16
CA THR A 110 20.48 -11.82 -5.10
C THR A 110 21.39 -10.91 -5.92
N GLY A 111 20.98 -9.65 -6.13
CA GLY A 111 21.68 -8.66 -6.94
C GLY A 111 21.57 -8.93 -8.44
N GLU A 112 20.60 -9.75 -8.86
CA GLU A 112 20.32 -10.03 -10.26
C GLU A 112 19.84 -8.77 -10.97
N PHE A 113 18.95 -8.02 -10.32
CA PHE A 113 18.32 -6.84 -10.90
C PHE A 113 19.05 -5.53 -10.58
N ASP A 114 20.30 -5.61 -10.14
CA ASP A 114 21.09 -4.43 -9.82
C ASP A 114 21.41 -3.62 -11.09
N PRO A 115 20.96 -2.35 -11.19
CA PRO A 115 21.37 -1.49 -12.29
C PRO A 115 22.87 -1.17 -12.21
N PRO A 116 23.49 -0.74 -13.32
CA PRO A 116 24.91 -0.40 -13.33
C PRO A 116 25.29 0.61 -12.24
N GLY A 117 26.26 0.25 -11.40
CA GLY A 117 26.74 1.10 -10.31
C GLY A 117 26.00 0.93 -8.98
N VAL A 118 24.94 0.11 -8.93
CA VAL A 118 24.27 -0.29 -7.68
C VAL A 118 24.72 -1.70 -7.30
N ASN A 119 24.79 -1.95 -5.99
CA ASN A 119 25.00 -3.28 -5.44
C ASN A 119 24.09 -3.46 -4.23
N SER A 120 22.92 -4.07 -4.44
CA SER A 120 21.92 -4.33 -3.40
C SER A 120 22.40 -5.31 -2.34
N ARG A 121 23.50 -6.02 -2.59
CA ARG A 121 24.15 -6.96 -1.65
C ARG A 121 25.17 -6.29 -0.73
N SER A 122 25.37 -4.98 -0.88
CA SER A 122 26.38 -4.22 -0.16
C SER A 122 25.77 -3.43 0.99
N ALA A 123 26.51 -3.29 2.10
CA ALA A 123 26.21 -2.32 3.14
C ALA A 123 26.24 -0.87 2.64
N LEU A 124 26.87 -0.65 1.48
CA LEU A 124 26.89 0.63 0.75
C LEU A 124 25.71 0.77 -0.23
N SER A 125 24.73 -0.15 -0.21
CA SER A 125 23.53 0.01 -1.03
C SER A 125 22.80 1.30 -0.66
N PRO A 126 22.19 2.02 -1.64
CA PRO A 126 21.35 3.18 -1.36
C PRO A 126 20.07 2.84 -0.58
N LEU A 127 19.82 1.55 -0.35
CA LEU A 127 18.84 1.07 0.60
C LEU A 127 19.18 1.53 2.05
N TRP A 128 20.46 1.48 2.42
CA TRP A 128 20.94 1.71 3.80
C TRP A 128 21.69 3.02 3.99
N ASN A 129 22.38 3.50 2.95
CA ASN A 129 23.46 4.46 3.11
C ASN A 129 23.24 5.75 2.31
N ASP A 130 23.10 6.87 3.02
CA ASP A 130 22.88 8.21 2.45
C ASP A 130 24.06 8.74 1.60
N ASP A 131 25.29 8.29 1.84
CA ASP A 131 26.46 8.76 1.07
C ASP A 131 26.48 8.20 -0.36
N GLN A 132 25.84 7.05 -0.60
CA GLN A 132 25.77 6.38 -1.91
C GLN A 132 24.53 6.79 -2.72
N VAL A 133 23.53 7.33 -2.03
CA VAL A 133 22.27 7.88 -2.55
C VAL A 133 22.52 9.08 -3.48
N ALA A 134 23.49 9.94 -3.17
CA ALA A 134 23.82 11.10 -3.99
C ALA A 134 24.35 10.74 -5.39
N ALA A 135 25.07 9.61 -5.53
CA ALA A 135 25.59 9.15 -6.81
C ALA A 135 24.49 8.69 -7.80
N LEU A 136 23.31 8.36 -7.26
CA LEU A 136 22.12 7.92 -8.01
C LEU A 136 21.10 9.05 -8.19
N GLY A 137 21.43 10.27 -7.75
CA GLY A 137 20.52 11.42 -7.79
C GLY A 137 19.37 11.34 -6.79
N TRP A 138 19.49 10.51 -5.75
CA TRP A 138 18.51 10.41 -4.68
C TRP A 138 18.84 11.44 -3.59
N THR A 139 17.84 11.81 -2.79
CA THR A 139 17.98 12.81 -1.72
C THR A 139 18.16 12.21 -0.33
N THR A 140 17.65 10.99 -0.12
CA THR A 140 17.76 10.18 1.10
C THR A 140 17.80 8.70 0.72
N SER A 141 18.44 7.89 1.55
CA SER A 141 18.32 6.44 1.49
C SER A 141 16.87 6.02 1.78
N LEU A 142 16.46 4.89 1.20
CA LEU A 142 15.04 4.51 1.23
C LEU A 142 14.57 4.13 2.63
N ILE A 143 15.42 3.43 3.39
CA ILE A 143 15.16 3.02 4.76
C ILE A 143 16.27 3.44 5.73
N GLY A 144 17.22 4.26 5.26
CA GLY A 144 18.40 4.80 5.96
C GLY A 144 18.95 4.06 7.15
N GLU A 145 19.45 4.81 8.13
CA GLU A 145 19.84 4.29 9.45
C GLU A 145 18.66 4.33 10.45
N PHE A 146 17.56 5.02 10.12
CA PHE A 146 16.40 5.31 10.99
C PHE A 146 16.79 5.51 12.46
N ASP A 147 17.50 6.61 12.74
CA ASP A 147 18.01 6.90 14.08
C ASP A 147 17.89 8.37 14.49
N ASP A 148 16.75 8.75 15.06
CA ASP A 148 16.78 9.79 16.10
C ASP A 148 16.81 9.19 17.52
N GLN A 149 16.62 7.86 17.67
CA GLN A 149 16.83 7.12 18.93
C GLN A 149 17.67 5.81 18.82
N GLY A 150 18.13 5.42 17.63
CA GLY A 150 19.24 4.47 17.39
C GLY A 150 19.21 3.10 18.09
N GLN A 151 18.18 2.26 17.90
CA GLN A 151 18.15 0.89 18.48
C GLN A 151 17.87 -0.28 17.50
N LEU A 152 17.75 -0.08 16.17
CA LEU A 152 17.61 -1.23 15.24
C LEU A 152 18.82 -2.18 15.29
N GLY A 153 20.00 -1.68 15.66
CA GLY A 153 21.19 -2.50 15.92
C GLY A 153 21.75 -3.24 14.69
N ARG A 154 21.40 -2.79 13.47
CA ARG A 154 21.84 -3.42 12.21
C ARG A 154 23.36 -3.59 12.18
N ASN A 155 23.82 -4.75 11.73
CA ASN A 155 25.23 -5.09 11.57
C ASN A 155 25.44 -5.73 10.20
N LEU A 156 25.28 -4.90 9.16
CA LEU A 156 25.21 -5.34 7.76
C LEU A 156 26.44 -6.19 7.37
N GLY A 157 26.20 -7.43 7.00
CA GLY A 157 27.25 -8.34 6.54
C GLY A 157 26.92 -9.81 6.76
N GLY A 158 27.56 -10.68 5.98
CA GLY A 158 27.30 -12.12 6.01
C GLY A 158 27.10 -12.67 4.60
N LEU A 159 26.44 -13.83 4.50
CA LEU A 159 26.14 -14.46 3.22
C LEU A 159 24.72 -14.10 2.80
N LEU A 160 24.59 -13.56 1.58
CA LEU A 160 23.31 -13.39 0.91
C LEU A 160 23.13 -14.46 -0.18
N PRO A 161 21.90 -14.97 -0.39
CA PRO A 161 21.58 -15.88 -1.48
C PRO A 161 22.01 -15.34 -2.83
N THR A 162 22.43 -16.22 -3.73
CA THR A 162 22.90 -15.86 -5.08
C THR A 162 21.82 -16.08 -6.14
N THR A 163 21.97 -15.45 -7.30
CA THR A 163 21.09 -15.68 -8.46
C THR A 163 21.03 -17.16 -8.84
N SER A 164 22.16 -17.88 -8.75
CA SER A 164 22.18 -19.33 -9.03
C SER A 164 21.34 -20.15 -8.04
N GLN A 165 21.28 -19.76 -6.76
CA GLN A 165 20.44 -20.45 -5.78
C GLN A 165 18.95 -20.16 -6.06
N LYS A 166 18.62 -18.92 -6.41
CA LYS A 166 17.28 -18.51 -6.85
C LYS A 166 16.85 -19.29 -8.10
N ASP A 167 17.68 -19.32 -9.15
CA ASP A 167 17.37 -20.04 -10.39
C ASP A 167 17.16 -21.54 -10.14
N ASN A 168 17.99 -22.14 -9.28
CA ASN A 168 17.83 -23.54 -8.88
C ASN A 168 16.52 -23.78 -8.13
N LEU A 169 16.14 -22.88 -7.21
CA LEU A 169 14.88 -22.96 -6.46
C LEU A 169 13.66 -22.94 -7.41
N ILE A 170 13.68 -22.08 -8.44
CA ILE A 170 12.54 -21.90 -9.35
C ILE A 170 12.46 -23.01 -10.41
N THR A 171 13.60 -23.43 -10.98
CA THR A 171 13.64 -24.27 -12.19
C THR A 171 13.89 -25.76 -11.94
N SER A 172 14.44 -26.12 -10.77
CA SER A 172 14.79 -27.51 -10.46
C SER A 172 13.55 -28.33 -10.12
N THR A 173 13.47 -29.54 -10.69
CA THR A 173 12.40 -30.49 -10.38
C THR A 173 12.41 -30.96 -8.92
N ALA A 174 13.54 -30.81 -8.20
CA ALA A 174 13.65 -31.10 -6.78
C ALA A 174 12.69 -30.28 -5.91
N PHE A 175 12.32 -29.08 -6.39
CA PHE A 175 11.43 -28.14 -5.71
C PHE A 175 10.06 -28.00 -6.40
N SER A 176 9.68 -28.95 -7.26
CA SER A 176 8.33 -28.99 -7.85
C SER A 176 7.23 -29.28 -6.82
N ASN A 177 7.59 -29.89 -5.69
CA ASN A 177 6.69 -30.07 -4.55
C ASN A 177 6.76 -28.87 -3.62
N PHE A 178 5.60 -28.31 -3.25
CA PHE A 178 5.52 -27.13 -2.38
C PHE A 178 6.24 -27.30 -1.03
N GLY A 179 6.23 -28.49 -0.43
CA GLY A 179 6.92 -28.73 0.84
C GLY A 179 8.44 -28.55 0.73
N ASN A 180 9.04 -29.08 -0.35
CA ASN A 180 10.47 -28.92 -0.63
C ASN A 180 10.79 -27.48 -1.03
N PHE A 181 9.97 -26.86 -1.88
CA PHE A 181 10.12 -25.46 -2.29
C PHE A 181 10.09 -24.52 -1.09
N ARG A 182 9.03 -24.60 -0.28
CA ARG A 182 8.86 -23.76 0.90
C ARG A 182 10.02 -23.96 1.87
N TYR A 183 10.42 -25.19 2.15
CA TYR A 183 11.55 -25.45 3.05
C TYR A 183 12.85 -24.83 2.54
N GLU A 184 13.16 -25.01 1.25
CA GLU A 184 14.38 -24.45 0.65
C GLU A 184 14.35 -22.92 0.64
N LEU A 185 13.23 -22.33 0.24
CA LEU A 185 13.04 -20.88 0.24
C LEU A 185 13.19 -20.31 1.65
N GLU A 186 12.49 -20.90 2.61
CA GLU A 186 12.44 -20.41 3.98
C GLU A 186 13.81 -20.50 4.68
N VAL A 187 14.49 -21.65 4.59
CA VAL A 187 15.72 -21.92 5.34
C VAL A 187 16.96 -21.37 4.64
N ASN A 188 17.08 -21.57 3.33
CA ASN A 188 18.33 -21.30 2.61
C ASN A 188 18.33 -19.96 1.87
N LEU A 189 17.17 -19.35 1.63
CA LEU A 189 17.05 -18.08 0.91
C LEU A 189 16.44 -16.95 1.75
N HIS A 190 15.55 -17.23 2.69
CA HIS A 190 14.94 -16.23 3.57
C HIS A 190 15.71 -16.00 4.86
N ASP A 191 16.15 -17.04 5.57
CA ASP A 191 16.91 -16.85 6.83
C ASP A 191 18.22 -16.03 6.65
N PRO A 192 19.01 -16.18 5.57
CA PRO A 192 20.28 -15.47 5.49
C PRO A 192 20.17 -13.94 5.39
N PRO A 193 19.23 -13.33 4.62
CA PRO A 193 18.98 -11.88 4.67
C PRO A 193 18.65 -11.33 6.07
N HIS A 194 17.85 -12.03 6.88
CA HIS A 194 17.62 -11.66 8.29
C HIS A 194 18.94 -11.54 9.07
N GLY A 195 19.80 -12.56 8.96
CA GLY A 195 21.13 -12.55 9.58
C GLY A 195 22.11 -11.55 8.97
N TRP A 196 21.98 -11.26 7.67
CA TRP A 196 22.83 -10.28 6.98
C TRP A 196 22.55 -8.86 7.43
N VAL A 197 21.28 -8.50 7.66
CA VAL A 197 20.94 -7.17 8.19
C VAL A 197 21.36 -7.06 9.66
N GLY A 198 21.19 -8.13 10.45
CA GLY A 198 21.57 -8.13 11.86
C GLY A 198 20.63 -7.28 12.74
N GLY A 199 20.97 -7.10 14.00
CA GLY A 199 20.15 -6.29 14.92
C GLY A 199 18.76 -6.88 15.14
N GLU A 200 17.72 -6.03 15.14
CA GLU A 200 16.34 -6.48 15.25
C GLU A 200 15.93 -7.41 14.09
N MET A 201 16.45 -7.21 12.86
CA MET A 201 16.18 -8.12 11.73
C MET A 201 16.65 -9.56 11.96
N GLN A 202 17.66 -9.79 12.78
CA GLN A 202 18.13 -11.14 13.08
C GLN A 202 17.25 -11.83 14.13
N ASP A 203 16.50 -11.06 14.92
CA ASP A 203 15.64 -11.59 15.96
C ASP A 203 14.26 -11.94 15.37
N MET A 204 13.88 -13.21 15.44
CA MET A 204 12.61 -13.69 14.91
C MET A 204 11.40 -12.96 15.50
N TYR A 205 11.50 -12.40 16.72
CA TYR A 205 10.42 -11.67 17.37
C TYR A 205 10.39 -10.19 16.96
N TYR A 206 11.55 -9.55 16.92
CA TYR A 206 11.64 -8.10 16.69
C TYR A 206 11.83 -7.71 15.23
N SER A 207 12.10 -8.65 14.33
CA SER A 207 12.45 -8.32 12.94
C SER A 207 11.50 -7.40 12.20
N PRO A 208 10.15 -7.42 12.39
CA PRO A 208 9.26 -6.47 11.71
C PRO A 208 9.37 -5.02 12.17
N ARG A 209 10.09 -4.74 13.28
CA ARG A 209 10.39 -3.36 13.69
C ARG A 209 11.32 -2.66 12.73
N ASP A 210 12.14 -3.44 12.02
CA ASP A 210 13.00 -2.94 10.97
C ASP A 210 12.22 -2.90 9.64
N PRO A 211 12.07 -1.72 9.00
CA PRO A 211 11.36 -1.61 7.72
C PRO A 211 11.94 -2.49 6.60
N ALA A 212 13.22 -2.91 6.71
CA ALA A 212 13.84 -3.88 5.81
C ALA A 212 13.09 -5.22 5.77
N PHE A 213 12.40 -5.59 6.84
CA PHE A 213 11.58 -6.80 6.92
C PHE A 213 10.58 -6.87 5.77
N PHE A 214 9.83 -5.80 5.54
CA PHE A 214 8.76 -5.80 4.54
C PHE A 214 9.31 -5.88 3.12
N LEU A 215 10.42 -5.18 2.83
CA LEU A 215 11.11 -5.26 1.54
C LEU A 215 11.73 -6.65 1.33
N HIS A 216 12.25 -7.25 2.41
CA HIS A 216 12.78 -8.60 2.40
C HIS A 216 11.66 -9.60 2.06
N HIS A 217 10.58 -9.62 2.85
CA HIS A 217 9.46 -10.53 2.67
C HIS A 217 8.71 -10.29 1.36
N ALA A 218 8.71 -9.08 0.80
CA ALA A 218 8.19 -8.83 -0.54
C ALA A 218 8.95 -9.59 -1.64
N MET A 219 10.27 -9.76 -1.53
CA MET A 219 11.02 -10.58 -2.49
C MET A 219 10.89 -12.09 -2.18
N VAL A 220 10.69 -12.50 -0.93
CA VAL A 220 10.33 -13.91 -0.62
C VAL A 220 9.00 -14.26 -1.28
N ASP A 221 8.04 -13.35 -1.19
CA ASP A 221 6.74 -13.46 -1.82
C ASP A 221 6.83 -13.46 -3.36
N TYR A 222 7.71 -12.62 -3.92
CA TYR A 222 8.00 -12.64 -5.36
C TYR A 222 8.54 -13.99 -5.83
N LEU A 223 9.43 -14.63 -5.07
CA LEU A 223 9.94 -15.97 -5.40
C LEU A 223 8.83 -17.03 -5.38
N TRP A 224 7.84 -16.91 -4.50
CA TRP A 224 6.66 -17.78 -4.54
C TRP A 224 5.80 -17.52 -5.79
N GLN A 225 5.61 -16.25 -6.18
CA GLN A 225 4.93 -15.92 -7.43
C GLN A 225 5.65 -16.50 -8.66
N LEU A 226 6.98 -16.35 -8.77
CA LEU A 226 7.77 -16.94 -9.86
C LEU A 226 7.66 -18.47 -9.90
N TRP A 227 7.61 -19.12 -8.74
CA TRP A 227 7.42 -20.56 -8.67
C TRP A 227 6.04 -20.97 -9.19
N THR A 228 4.99 -20.21 -8.87
CA THR A 228 3.63 -20.46 -9.39
C THR A 228 3.52 -20.17 -10.89
N GLU A 229 4.21 -19.15 -11.40
CA GLU A 229 4.30 -18.87 -12.84
C GLU A 229 5.03 -19.96 -13.61
N ASN A 230 5.90 -20.74 -12.96
CA ASN A 230 6.54 -21.91 -13.54
C ASN A 230 5.66 -23.19 -13.43
N ASP A 231 4.35 -23.02 -13.66
CA ASP A 231 3.32 -24.08 -13.66
C ASP A 231 3.21 -24.90 -12.36
N HIS A 232 3.58 -24.33 -11.22
CA HIS A 232 3.42 -24.98 -9.92
C HIS A 232 2.24 -24.41 -9.12
N SER A 233 1.67 -25.24 -8.24
CA SER A 233 0.56 -24.83 -7.36
C SER A 233 0.59 -25.56 -6.03
N VAL A 234 -0.17 -25.04 -5.06
CA VAL A 234 -0.35 -25.64 -3.74
C VAL A 234 -1.84 -25.62 -3.39
N THR A 235 -2.25 -26.55 -2.53
CA THR A 235 -3.53 -26.50 -1.81
C THR A 235 -3.20 -26.77 -0.35
N PHE A 236 -3.67 -25.90 0.53
CA PHE A 236 -3.38 -26.02 1.95
C PHE A 236 -4.39 -26.98 2.61
N SER A 237 -3.92 -27.73 3.60
CA SER A 237 -4.81 -28.57 4.42
C SER A 237 -5.54 -27.77 5.50
N GLN A 238 -5.05 -26.57 5.80
CA GLN A 238 -5.63 -25.62 6.75
C GLN A 238 -6.50 -24.62 5.98
N SER A 239 -7.65 -24.25 6.55
CA SER A 239 -8.60 -23.29 5.96
C SER A 239 -8.59 -21.93 6.67
N THR A 240 -7.66 -21.74 7.60
CA THR A 240 -7.51 -20.53 8.41
C THR A 240 -6.04 -20.34 8.75
N MET A 241 -5.59 -19.09 8.84
CA MET A 241 -4.24 -18.76 9.30
C MET A 241 -4.23 -18.33 10.78
N PRO A 242 -3.15 -18.59 11.54
CA PRO A 242 -3.02 -18.14 12.93
C PRO A 242 -3.24 -16.63 13.11
N THR A 243 -3.94 -16.25 14.18
CA THR A 243 -4.29 -14.85 14.51
C THR A 243 -3.20 -14.11 15.27
N PHE A 244 -3.27 -12.79 15.18
CA PHE A 244 -2.28 -11.80 15.62
C PHE A 244 -2.03 -11.59 17.12
N ASP A 245 -2.81 -12.14 18.06
CA ASP A 245 -2.60 -11.87 19.49
C ASP A 245 -3.35 -12.84 20.44
N GLY A 246 -3.95 -13.90 19.91
CA GLY A 246 -4.90 -14.73 20.66
C GLY A 246 -6.19 -14.01 21.11
N SER A 247 -6.46 -12.76 20.71
CA SER A 247 -7.66 -12.01 21.10
C SER A 247 -8.15 -10.85 20.21
N VAL A 248 -7.91 -10.79 18.90
CA VAL A 248 -8.73 -9.99 17.97
C VAL A 248 -8.87 -10.65 16.59
N SER A 249 -10.12 -10.74 16.13
CA SER A 249 -10.57 -11.44 14.92
C SER A 249 -10.07 -10.83 13.60
N GLY A 250 -9.65 -11.67 12.64
CA GLY A 250 -9.32 -11.26 11.27
C GLY A 250 -8.64 -12.34 10.42
N PHE A 251 -7.45 -12.81 10.83
CA PHE A 251 -6.64 -13.80 10.07
C PHE A 251 -7.16 -15.24 10.18
N ASP A 252 -7.84 -15.56 11.28
CA ASP A 252 -8.61 -16.80 11.49
C ASP A 252 -9.74 -16.99 10.47
N ARG A 253 -9.99 -15.98 9.63
CA ARG A 253 -11.02 -15.99 8.59
C ARG A 253 -10.45 -16.00 7.17
N ILE A 254 -9.13 -15.93 7.02
CA ILE A 254 -8.49 -15.96 5.70
C ILE A 254 -8.04 -17.40 5.46
N ASP A 255 -8.66 -18.00 4.45
CA ASP A 255 -8.20 -19.27 3.93
C ASP A 255 -6.89 -19.01 3.15
N PRO A 256 -5.77 -19.66 3.49
CA PRO A 256 -4.53 -19.52 2.71
C PRO A 256 -4.69 -19.91 1.23
N ASP A 257 -5.70 -20.72 0.90
CA ASP A 257 -6.06 -21.04 -0.47
C ASP A 257 -6.64 -19.86 -1.26
N ASP A 258 -7.12 -18.81 -0.57
CA ASP A 258 -7.65 -17.59 -1.17
C ASP A 258 -6.56 -16.58 -1.58
N ILE A 259 -5.29 -16.81 -1.20
CA ILE A 259 -4.20 -15.85 -1.43
C ILE A 259 -2.96 -16.49 -2.08
N ARG A 260 -3.11 -17.60 -2.78
CA ARG A 260 -1.99 -18.32 -3.44
C ARG A 260 -1.49 -17.63 -4.69
N ASN A 261 -2.36 -16.92 -5.40
CA ASN A 261 -2.01 -16.17 -6.60
C ASN A 261 -2.13 -14.67 -6.34
N THR A 262 -1.00 -13.97 -6.42
CA THR A 262 -0.95 -12.54 -6.11
C THR A 262 -1.79 -11.73 -7.09
N VAL A 263 -1.84 -12.13 -8.35
CA VAL A 263 -2.55 -11.40 -9.41
C VAL A 263 -4.06 -11.67 -9.34
N THR A 264 -4.47 -12.92 -9.53
CA THR A 264 -5.88 -13.26 -9.75
C THR A 264 -6.73 -13.18 -8.49
N GLN A 265 -6.11 -13.36 -7.30
CA GLN A 265 -6.81 -13.34 -6.03
C GLN A 265 -6.54 -12.06 -5.22
N MET A 266 -5.40 -11.40 -5.44
CA MET A 266 -5.02 -10.23 -4.63
C MET A 266 -4.83 -8.95 -5.42
N GLY A 267 -4.73 -8.97 -6.75
CA GLY A 267 -4.47 -7.75 -7.54
C GLY A 267 -3.06 -7.16 -7.35
N ILE A 268 -2.12 -7.97 -6.89
CA ILE A 268 -0.71 -7.61 -6.68
C ILE A 268 0.12 -8.15 -7.86
N PHE A 269 0.78 -7.23 -8.55
CA PHE A 269 1.71 -7.52 -9.63
C PHE A 269 3.14 -7.29 -9.18
N TYR A 270 4.04 -8.20 -9.55
CA TYR A 270 5.47 -7.99 -9.38
C TYR A 270 6.10 -7.53 -10.69
N ALA A 271 6.81 -6.41 -10.65
CA ALA A 271 7.61 -5.97 -11.78
C ALA A 271 8.94 -6.72 -11.84
N ASN A 272 9.27 -7.24 -13.03
CA ASN A 272 10.57 -7.83 -13.33
C ASN A 272 11.40 -6.81 -14.14
N PRO A 273 12.54 -6.32 -13.61
CA PRO A 273 13.40 -5.35 -14.28
C PRO A 273 14.00 -5.81 -15.61
N ASP A 274 14.05 -7.12 -15.88
CA ASP A 274 14.53 -7.66 -17.16
C ASP A 274 13.44 -7.69 -18.25
N MET A 275 12.18 -7.44 -17.89
CA MET A 275 11.07 -7.41 -18.83
C MET A 275 10.88 -5.99 -19.39
N ALA A 276 10.77 -5.90 -20.72
CA ALA A 276 10.59 -4.62 -21.42
C ALA A 276 9.26 -3.90 -21.09
N SER A 277 8.29 -4.63 -20.56
CA SER A 277 6.99 -4.10 -20.16
C SER A 277 6.38 -4.95 -19.05
N LEU A 278 5.55 -4.31 -18.21
CA LEU A 278 4.70 -4.97 -17.22
C LEU A 278 3.33 -5.24 -17.85
N HIS A 279 2.89 -6.49 -17.83
CA HIS A 279 1.56 -6.86 -18.31
C HIS A 279 0.54 -6.86 -17.16
N LEU A 280 -0.44 -5.97 -17.22
CA LEU A 280 -1.64 -6.05 -16.40
C LEU A 280 -2.62 -7.01 -17.06
N LYS A 281 -2.85 -8.16 -16.44
CA LYS A 281 -3.67 -9.26 -16.99
C LYS A 281 -4.28 -10.11 -15.88
N ASP A 282 -5.32 -10.86 -16.22
CA ASP A 282 -5.96 -11.89 -15.39
C ASP A 282 -6.47 -11.40 -14.03
N TYR A 283 -6.81 -10.12 -13.94
CA TYR A 283 -7.32 -9.46 -12.74
C TYR A 283 -8.52 -8.58 -13.09
N THR A 284 -9.49 -8.50 -12.16
CA THR A 284 -10.65 -7.62 -12.27
C THR A 284 -10.58 -6.56 -11.17
N VAL A 285 -10.58 -5.29 -11.56
CA VAL A 285 -10.66 -4.15 -10.64
C VAL A 285 -12.05 -4.13 -10.01
N HIS A 286 -12.11 -4.17 -8.68
CA HIS A 286 -13.34 -4.23 -7.88
C HIS A 286 -13.49 -3.06 -6.89
N ASN A 287 -12.40 -2.36 -6.54
CA ASN A 287 -12.33 -1.34 -5.49
C ASN A 287 -12.69 -1.85 -4.09
N ASP A 288 -12.35 -3.10 -3.77
CA ASP A 288 -12.65 -3.69 -2.46
C ASP A 288 -11.91 -3.02 -1.30
N HIS A 289 -10.72 -2.46 -1.57
CA HIS A 289 -9.89 -1.81 -0.56
C HIS A 289 -9.83 -0.27 -0.70
N LEU A 290 -9.57 0.21 -1.92
CA LEU A 290 -9.50 1.63 -2.22
C LEU A 290 -10.63 2.03 -3.17
N PRO A 291 -11.22 3.23 -3.02
CA PRO A 291 -12.23 3.74 -3.95
C PRO A 291 -11.72 3.88 -5.39
N VAL A 292 -10.39 3.88 -5.57
CA VAL A 292 -9.68 3.88 -6.84
C VAL A 292 -8.45 2.97 -6.69
N GLU A 293 -8.27 2.03 -7.62
CA GLU A 293 -7.06 1.19 -7.64
C GLU A 293 -5.98 1.86 -8.48
N PHE A 294 -4.75 1.94 -7.96
CA PHE A 294 -3.63 2.61 -8.62
C PHE A 294 -2.59 1.60 -9.11
N PHE A 295 -2.30 1.66 -10.41
CA PHE A 295 -1.24 0.89 -11.06
C PHE A 295 -0.20 1.87 -11.62
N VAL A 296 0.88 2.08 -10.88
CA VAL A 296 1.96 3.00 -11.25
C VAL A 296 3.23 2.22 -11.56
N TYR A 297 3.77 2.38 -12.77
CA TYR A 297 5.02 1.71 -13.18
C TYR A 297 5.92 2.65 -13.97
N PRO A 298 7.23 2.75 -13.69
CA PRO A 298 8.08 3.71 -14.38
C PRO A 298 8.25 3.42 -15.87
N GLU A 299 8.26 2.16 -16.25
CA GLU A 299 8.45 1.72 -17.63
C GLU A 299 7.10 1.37 -18.26
N THR A 300 7.13 0.77 -19.44
CA THR A 300 5.91 0.48 -20.21
C THR A 300 4.95 -0.48 -19.49
N ILE A 301 3.66 -0.11 -19.46
CA ILE A 301 2.55 -0.99 -19.04
C ILE A 301 1.80 -1.48 -20.28
N GLU A 302 1.60 -2.79 -20.39
CA GLU A 302 0.69 -3.40 -21.36
C GLU A 302 -0.58 -3.87 -20.65
N VAL A 303 -1.73 -3.29 -21.00
CA VAL A 303 -3.03 -3.67 -20.41
C VAL A 303 -3.69 -4.69 -21.31
N GLU A 304 -3.74 -5.93 -20.85
CA GLU A 304 -4.28 -7.07 -21.58
C GLU A 304 -5.81 -7.10 -21.58
N SER A 305 -6.39 -7.85 -22.52
CA SER A 305 -7.85 -8.06 -22.58
C SER A 305 -8.44 -8.79 -21.36
N THR A 306 -7.62 -9.53 -20.61
CA THR A 306 -8.03 -10.21 -19.37
C THR A 306 -7.93 -9.33 -18.13
N PHE A 307 -7.39 -8.12 -18.24
CA PHE A 307 -7.50 -7.09 -17.21
C PHE A 307 -8.84 -6.37 -17.36
N GLN A 308 -9.73 -6.58 -16.40
CA GLN A 308 -11.11 -6.10 -16.46
C GLN A 308 -11.36 -5.04 -15.39
N ILE A 309 -12.35 -4.18 -15.64
CA ILE A 309 -12.81 -3.20 -14.67
C ILE A 309 -14.28 -3.50 -14.42
N ALA A 310 -14.61 -3.91 -13.18
CA ALA A 310 -15.98 -4.20 -12.81
C ALA A 310 -16.87 -2.96 -12.97
N ALA A 311 -18.16 -3.17 -13.22
CA ALA A 311 -19.12 -2.07 -13.35
C ALA A 311 -19.14 -1.24 -12.05
N GLY A 312 -19.00 0.08 -12.18
CA GLY A 312 -18.92 0.99 -11.03
C GLY A 312 -17.52 1.16 -10.43
N ALA A 313 -16.55 0.34 -10.86
CA ALA A 313 -15.18 0.43 -10.38
C ALA A 313 -14.39 1.56 -11.05
N SER A 314 -13.38 2.06 -10.35
CA SER A 314 -12.47 3.13 -10.71
C SER A 314 -11.03 2.66 -10.65
N VAL A 315 -10.29 2.92 -11.73
CA VAL A 315 -8.86 2.57 -11.83
C VAL A 315 -8.05 3.74 -12.39
N GLU A 316 -6.82 3.86 -11.90
CA GLU A 316 -5.81 4.74 -12.43
C GLU A 316 -4.57 3.95 -12.83
N ILE A 317 -4.21 4.00 -14.11
CA ILE A 317 -3.05 3.31 -14.67
C ILE A 317 -2.09 4.37 -15.22
N HIS A 318 -0.92 4.48 -14.60
CA HIS A 318 0.07 5.51 -14.92
C HIS A 318 1.44 4.89 -15.20
N SER A 319 2.06 5.34 -16.29
CA SER A 319 3.45 4.98 -16.60
C SER A 319 4.31 6.22 -16.87
N CYS A 320 5.60 6.19 -16.51
CA CYS A 320 6.50 7.29 -16.92
C CYS A 320 6.82 7.22 -18.43
N GLU A 321 6.78 6.02 -19.01
CA GLU A 321 7.18 5.76 -20.39
C GLU A 321 5.96 5.67 -21.31
N SER A 322 5.13 4.63 -21.15
CA SER A 322 3.97 4.41 -22.00
C SER A 322 2.96 3.44 -21.38
N VAL A 323 1.67 3.60 -21.74
CA VAL A 323 0.63 2.60 -21.48
C VAL A 323 0.06 2.15 -22.82
N ILE A 324 0.14 0.85 -23.09
CA ILE A 324 -0.32 0.21 -24.32
C ILE A 324 -1.57 -0.61 -24.00
N LEU A 325 -2.70 -0.25 -24.61
CA LEU A 325 -3.94 -1.01 -24.47
C LEU A 325 -4.01 -2.08 -25.55
N GLN A 326 -3.94 -3.34 -25.15
CA GLN A 326 -3.96 -4.46 -26.08
C GLN A 326 -5.35 -4.63 -26.71
N PRO A 327 -5.44 -5.16 -27.95
CA PRO A 327 -6.72 -5.44 -28.58
C PRO A 327 -7.62 -6.30 -27.69
N GLY A 328 -8.85 -5.85 -27.48
CA GLY A 328 -9.83 -6.54 -26.63
C GLY A 328 -9.94 -5.99 -25.21
N PHE A 329 -9.04 -5.12 -24.77
CA PHE A 329 -9.26 -4.33 -23.55
C PHE A 329 -10.51 -3.47 -23.69
N SER A 330 -11.37 -3.49 -22.67
CA SER A 330 -12.62 -2.73 -22.66
C SER A 330 -12.96 -2.23 -21.26
N ILE A 331 -13.62 -1.08 -21.22
CA ILE A 331 -14.08 -0.47 -19.97
C ILE A 331 -15.60 -0.59 -19.95
N LEU A 332 -16.14 -1.27 -18.93
CA LEU A 332 -17.57 -1.47 -18.78
C LEU A 332 -18.29 -0.14 -18.50
N ALA A 333 -19.58 -0.08 -18.85
CA ALA A 333 -20.39 1.10 -18.59
C ALA A 333 -20.54 1.34 -17.08
N GLY A 334 -20.47 2.61 -16.65
CA GLY A 334 -20.49 2.99 -15.24
C GLY A 334 -19.13 2.87 -14.52
N SER A 335 -18.09 2.35 -15.17
CA SER A 335 -16.73 2.34 -14.62
C SER A 335 -15.96 3.61 -15.02
N THR A 336 -14.96 3.97 -14.22
CA THR A 336 -14.04 5.08 -14.51
C THR A 336 -12.62 4.55 -14.70
N ALA A 337 -11.98 4.93 -15.80
CA ALA A 337 -10.55 4.65 -15.98
C ALA A 337 -9.81 5.93 -16.36
N ARG A 338 -8.72 6.22 -15.64
CA ARG A 338 -7.74 7.21 -16.06
C ARG A 338 -6.46 6.49 -16.42
N ILE A 339 -6.05 6.62 -17.67
CA ILE A 339 -4.90 5.92 -18.22
C ILE A 339 -4.00 6.93 -18.90
N GLY A 340 -2.74 7.03 -18.49
CA GLY A 340 -1.86 8.03 -19.08
C GLY A 340 -0.41 7.96 -18.64
N THR A 341 0.35 8.92 -19.15
CA THR A 341 1.79 9.06 -18.89
C THR A 341 2.13 10.21 -17.93
N ASN A 342 1.14 10.68 -17.15
CA ASN A 342 1.22 11.90 -16.34
C ASN A 342 1.38 11.66 -14.83
N GLY A 343 1.32 10.42 -14.34
CA GLY A 343 1.31 10.16 -12.90
C GLY A 343 2.69 9.92 -12.30
N PHE A 344 3.07 10.69 -11.28
CA PHE A 344 4.10 10.35 -10.27
C PHE A 344 5.58 10.23 -10.71
N CYS A 345 5.86 10.54 -11.97
CA CYS A 345 7.07 10.12 -12.67
C CYS A 345 8.10 11.22 -13.00
N ASN A 346 7.91 12.45 -12.49
CA ASN A 346 8.72 13.65 -12.79
C ASN A 346 8.46 14.40 -14.13
N ALA A 347 7.25 14.36 -14.73
CA ALA A 347 7.01 15.12 -15.97
C ALA A 347 6.51 16.57 -15.74
N PRO A 348 7.12 17.61 -16.36
CA PRO A 348 6.49 18.93 -16.49
C PRO A 348 5.23 18.81 -17.35
N ALA A 349 4.19 19.54 -16.98
CA ALA A 349 2.86 19.54 -17.60
C ALA A 349 2.90 19.38 -19.14
N ALA A 350 2.35 18.24 -19.60
CA ALA A 350 1.73 17.96 -20.90
C ALA A 350 2.20 16.63 -21.52
N ARG A 351 1.53 15.53 -21.18
CA ARG A 351 1.35 14.38 -22.08
C ARG A 351 -0.03 13.72 -21.86
N ALA A 352 -0.45 12.94 -22.84
CA ALA A 352 -1.83 12.50 -23.04
C ALA A 352 -2.35 11.63 -21.89
N GLU A 353 -3.46 12.07 -21.29
CA GLU A 353 -4.31 11.26 -20.42
C GLU A 353 -5.58 10.90 -21.18
N MET A 354 -5.94 9.62 -21.18
CA MET A 354 -7.25 9.15 -21.58
C MET A 354 -8.09 8.97 -20.32
N THR A 355 -9.04 9.87 -20.09
CA THR A 355 -10.09 9.67 -19.08
C THR A 355 -11.34 9.19 -19.78
N VAL A 356 -11.83 8.00 -19.40
CA VAL A 356 -13.10 7.46 -19.87
C VAL A 356 -14.02 7.30 -18.66
N ALA A 357 -15.03 8.17 -18.58
CA ALA A 357 -16.17 8.03 -17.68
C ALA A 357 -17.38 7.70 -18.56
N ASN A 358 -17.89 6.47 -18.48
CA ASN A 358 -18.88 5.98 -19.42
C ASN A 358 -20.31 6.19 -18.88
N ASP A 359 -20.69 7.46 -18.75
CA ASP A 359 -22.09 7.88 -18.56
C ASP A 359 -22.72 8.16 -19.93
N ARG A 360 -23.89 7.61 -20.25
CA ARG A 360 -24.61 7.94 -21.49
C ARG A 360 -26.11 8.12 -21.28
N PRO A 361 -26.82 8.94 -22.10
CA PRO A 361 -26.47 9.32 -23.49
C PRO A 361 -26.76 10.78 -23.97
N THR A 362 -25.97 11.33 -24.94
CA THR A 362 -26.42 11.79 -26.30
C THR A 362 -25.25 12.33 -27.20
N PRO A 363 -25.23 12.07 -28.54
CA PRO A 363 -24.30 12.65 -29.55
C PRO A 363 -24.97 13.77 -30.39
N PRO A 364 -24.29 14.52 -31.31
CA PRO A 364 -22.86 14.74 -31.58
C PRO A 364 -22.47 16.25 -31.66
N ALA A 365 -21.53 16.71 -30.82
CA ALA A 365 -20.80 17.97 -31.04
C ALA A 365 -19.40 17.88 -30.41
N LEU A 366 -18.60 16.91 -30.85
CA LEU A 366 -17.26 16.65 -30.31
C LEU A 366 -16.18 16.88 -31.37
N ILE A 367 -16.24 18.01 -32.08
CA ILE A 367 -15.08 18.63 -32.75
C ILE A 367 -15.35 20.15 -32.82
N GLU A 368 -15.42 20.86 -31.69
CA GLU A 368 -15.24 22.33 -31.68
C GLU A 368 -14.98 22.95 -30.29
N GLU A 369 -15.27 22.29 -29.16
CA GLU A 369 -15.07 22.87 -27.82
C GLU A 369 -13.74 22.52 -27.13
N MET A 370 -12.69 22.17 -27.87
CA MET A 370 -11.33 22.04 -27.28
C MET A 370 -10.59 23.39 -27.12
N ASN A 371 -11.23 24.53 -27.45
CA ASN A 371 -10.54 25.83 -27.49
C ASN A 371 -11.13 26.97 -26.65
N THR A 372 -12.10 26.76 -25.75
CA THR A 372 -12.53 27.84 -24.83
C THR A 372 -13.10 27.33 -23.50
N ALA A 373 -12.24 26.93 -22.56
CA ALA A 373 -12.65 26.89 -21.15
C ALA A 373 -12.30 28.22 -20.48
N LYS A 374 -13.35 28.98 -20.12
CA LYS A 374 -13.24 30.21 -19.31
C LYS A 374 -12.80 29.84 -17.90
N VAL A 375 -11.78 30.52 -17.40
CA VAL A 375 -11.37 30.49 -15.99
C VAL A 375 -12.50 31.12 -15.16
N GLU A 376 -13.20 30.32 -14.36
CA GLU A 376 -14.09 30.86 -13.32
C GLU A 376 -13.25 31.56 -12.25
N LYS A 377 -13.69 32.76 -11.89
CA LYS A 377 -12.94 33.64 -10.99
C LYS A 377 -13.01 33.07 -9.57
N ALA A 378 -11.86 32.78 -8.97
CA ALA A 378 -11.78 32.25 -7.61
C ALA A 378 -12.53 33.16 -6.60
N PRO A 379 -13.25 32.58 -5.63
CA PRO A 379 -14.05 33.34 -4.67
C PRO A 379 -13.16 34.23 -3.77
N GLU A 380 -13.57 35.46 -3.47
CA GLU A 380 -12.68 36.42 -2.77
C GLU A 380 -12.55 36.17 -1.25
N ARG A 381 -13.42 35.34 -0.66
CA ARG A 381 -13.51 35.15 0.80
C ARG A 381 -13.92 33.71 1.17
N VAL A 382 -13.50 33.27 2.36
CA VAL A 382 -13.95 32.01 2.96
C VAL A 382 -15.37 32.17 3.50
N THR A 383 -16.25 31.27 3.11
CA THR A 383 -17.61 31.11 3.66
C THR A 383 -17.76 29.70 4.21
N LEU A 384 -18.67 29.51 5.16
CA LEU A 384 -19.01 28.19 5.71
C LEU A 384 -20.51 28.14 5.99
N LYS A 385 -21.19 27.15 5.42
CA LYS A 385 -22.62 26.89 5.56
C LYS A 385 -22.85 25.39 5.77
N GLY A 386 -24.02 25.05 6.30
CA GLY A 386 -24.44 23.66 6.50
C GLY A 386 -25.93 23.53 6.22
N PHE A 387 -26.32 22.55 5.40
CA PHE A 387 -27.72 22.29 5.04
C PHE A 387 -28.00 20.79 4.82
N PRO A 388 -29.20 20.29 5.15
CA PRO A 388 -30.23 20.96 5.96
C PRO A 388 -29.75 21.19 7.41
N ASN A 389 -30.33 22.17 8.09
CA ASN A 389 -30.08 22.41 9.52
C ASN A 389 -31.36 23.00 10.15
N PRO A 390 -32.10 22.24 10.98
CA PRO A 390 -31.76 20.93 11.52
C PRO A 390 -31.64 19.82 10.47
N PHE A 391 -30.87 18.77 10.77
CA PHE A 391 -30.71 17.58 9.94
C PHE A 391 -31.17 16.32 10.67
N GLU A 392 -31.51 15.26 9.94
CA GLU A 392 -31.92 13.97 10.50
C GLU A 392 -30.78 12.95 10.39
N GLU A 393 -30.52 12.42 9.20
CA GLU A 393 -29.52 11.37 9.01
C GLU A 393 -28.16 11.89 8.51
N SER A 394 -28.18 12.97 7.72
CA SER A 394 -26.98 13.55 7.13
C SER A 394 -27.14 15.05 6.90
N PHE A 395 -26.02 15.75 6.75
CA PHE A 395 -26.01 17.16 6.36
C PHE A 395 -24.76 17.49 5.55
N THR A 396 -24.86 18.51 4.70
CA THR A 396 -23.78 18.94 3.81
C THR A 396 -23.15 20.21 4.35
N PHE A 397 -21.82 20.21 4.54
CA PHE A 397 -21.04 21.43 4.67
C PHE A 397 -20.71 21.99 3.31
N GLN A 398 -20.91 23.29 3.13
CA GLN A 398 -20.46 24.03 1.97
C GLN A 398 -19.51 25.14 2.43
N PHE A 399 -18.31 25.20 1.87
CA PHE A 399 -17.35 26.25 2.18
C PHE A 399 -16.58 26.71 0.94
N THR A 400 -16.08 27.95 0.97
CA THR A 400 -15.30 28.52 -0.14
C THR A 400 -13.87 28.78 0.28
N LEU A 401 -12.91 28.60 -0.63
CA LEU A 401 -11.49 28.92 -0.42
C LEU A 401 -11.01 29.92 -1.46
N PRO A 402 -10.40 31.05 -1.07
CA PRO A 402 -9.90 32.04 -2.03
C PRO A 402 -8.72 31.59 -2.88
N ALA A 403 -7.92 30.67 -2.33
CA ALA A 403 -6.77 30.07 -2.96
C ALA A 403 -6.59 28.66 -2.41
N GLU A 404 -5.66 27.91 -2.97
CA GLU A 404 -5.31 26.61 -2.42
C GLU A 404 -4.78 26.73 -0.98
N GLU A 405 -5.33 25.94 -0.07
CA GLU A 405 -4.97 25.98 1.35
C GLU A 405 -5.14 24.60 1.99
N ARG A 406 -4.29 24.30 2.98
CA ARG A 406 -4.49 23.13 3.85
C ARG A 406 -5.66 23.39 4.80
N VAL A 407 -6.67 22.53 4.75
CA VAL A 407 -7.88 22.65 5.57
C VAL A 407 -8.17 21.35 6.34
N SER A 408 -8.81 21.47 7.49
CA SER A 408 -9.44 20.33 8.19
C SER A 408 -10.78 20.75 8.77
N MET A 409 -11.69 19.81 8.91
CA MET A 409 -12.97 19.98 9.57
C MET A 409 -13.19 18.91 10.62
N VAL A 410 -13.57 19.35 11.81
CA VAL A 410 -14.01 18.48 12.91
C VAL A 410 -15.43 18.84 13.32
N LEU A 411 -16.19 17.84 13.74
CA LEU A 411 -17.49 17.98 14.37
C LEU A 411 -17.36 17.64 15.84
N MET A 412 -17.83 18.54 16.71
CA MET A 412 -17.79 18.40 18.15
C MET A 412 -19.19 18.36 18.73
N ASP A 413 -19.40 17.57 19.78
CA ASP A 413 -20.64 17.61 20.57
C ASP A 413 -20.74 18.87 21.45
N ALA A 414 -21.85 19.00 22.19
CA ALA A 414 -22.12 20.15 23.05
C ALA A 414 -21.10 20.35 24.20
N VAL A 415 -20.29 19.35 24.54
CA VAL A 415 -19.24 19.43 25.56
C VAL A 415 -17.84 19.62 24.95
N GLY A 416 -17.74 19.70 23.62
CA GLY A 416 -16.49 19.94 22.90
C GLY A 416 -15.68 18.69 22.54
N LYS A 417 -16.24 17.48 22.74
CA LYS A 417 -15.59 16.24 22.32
C LYS A 417 -15.74 16.07 20.81
N ILE A 418 -14.66 15.73 20.12
CA ILE A 418 -14.69 15.43 18.68
C ILE A 418 -15.47 14.13 18.48
N VAL A 419 -16.56 14.20 17.73
CA VAL A 419 -17.42 13.06 17.40
C VAL A 419 -17.26 12.59 15.96
N ALA A 420 -16.78 13.46 15.07
CA ALA A 420 -16.42 13.11 13.71
C ALA A 420 -15.33 14.05 13.20
N MET A 421 -14.55 13.59 12.21
CA MET A 421 -13.60 14.42 11.48
C MET A 421 -13.93 14.35 9.98
N PRO A 422 -14.98 15.06 9.52
CA PRO A 422 -15.46 14.94 8.15
C PRO A 422 -14.41 15.28 7.09
N LEU A 423 -13.46 16.15 7.45
CA LEU A 423 -12.35 16.50 6.57
C LEU A 423 -11.05 16.42 7.40
N PRO A 424 -10.24 15.37 7.27
CA PRO A 424 -8.90 15.35 7.86
C PRO A 424 -8.03 16.46 7.23
N SER A 425 -6.88 16.76 7.84
CA SER A 425 -5.98 17.83 7.35
C SER A 425 -5.48 17.51 5.93
N GLN A 426 -6.01 18.19 4.92
CA GLN A 426 -5.74 17.96 3.50
C GLN A 426 -5.65 19.30 2.74
N ARG A 427 -4.83 19.39 1.69
CA ARG A 427 -4.86 20.55 0.77
C ARG A 427 -6.12 20.51 -0.10
N ARG A 428 -6.78 21.66 -0.25
CA ARG A 428 -7.93 21.86 -1.14
C ARG A 428 -7.68 23.07 -2.03
N THR A 429 -8.09 22.97 -3.28
CA THR A 429 -7.95 24.04 -4.29
C THR A 429 -8.80 25.27 -3.94
N GLY A 430 -8.48 26.44 -4.49
CA GLY A 430 -9.37 27.60 -4.41
C GLY A 430 -10.67 27.34 -5.17
N GLY A 431 -11.82 27.71 -4.61
CA GLY A 431 -13.14 27.40 -5.17
C GLY A 431 -14.19 27.07 -4.11
N GLU A 432 -15.36 26.60 -4.54
CA GLU A 432 -16.40 26.08 -3.65
C GLU A 432 -16.17 24.58 -3.39
N HIS A 433 -16.40 24.16 -2.16
CA HIS A 433 -16.27 22.77 -1.71
C HIS A 433 -17.54 22.36 -0.98
N GLU A 434 -18.01 21.15 -1.27
CA GLU A 434 -19.11 20.52 -0.55
C GLU A 434 -18.65 19.20 0.07
N LEU A 435 -19.14 18.93 1.28
CA LEU A 435 -18.81 17.75 2.05
C LEU A 435 -20.07 17.22 2.72
N LEU A 436 -20.53 16.05 2.27
CA LEU A 436 -21.62 15.34 2.89
C LEU A 436 -21.12 14.65 4.16
N VAL A 437 -21.85 14.82 5.26
CA VAL A 437 -21.55 14.19 6.55
C VAL A 437 -22.69 13.28 6.92
N ASP A 438 -22.39 11.98 6.94
CA ASP A 438 -23.27 10.98 7.51
C ASP A 438 -23.21 11.08 9.05
N ALA A 439 -24.38 11.27 9.65
CA ALA A 439 -24.57 11.48 11.06
C ALA A 439 -25.63 10.53 11.65
N HIS A 440 -25.96 9.43 10.96
CA HIS A 440 -27.01 8.50 11.42
C HIS A 440 -26.70 7.88 12.79
N THR A 441 -25.42 7.68 13.11
CA THR A 441 -24.95 7.16 14.41
C THR A 441 -24.86 8.22 15.51
N LEU A 442 -24.97 9.51 15.16
CA LEU A 442 -24.89 10.58 16.14
C LEU A 442 -26.20 10.71 16.93
N PRO A 443 -26.16 10.89 18.26
CA PRO A 443 -27.36 11.20 19.03
C PRO A 443 -28.04 12.50 18.57
N SER A 444 -29.35 12.63 18.79
CA SER A 444 -30.03 13.92 18.60
C SER A 444 -29.42 14.98 19.52
N GLY A 445 -29.17 16.18 19.01
CA GLY A 445 -28.47 17.20 19.78
C GLY A 445 -27.78 18.28 18.95
N MET A 446 -27.09 19.18 19.65
CA MET A 446 -26.36 20.29 19.04
C MET A 446 -24.90 19.91 18.83
N TYR A 447 -24.41 20.19 17.62
CA TYR A 447 -23.03 19.97 17.24
C TYR A 447 -22.38 21.26 16.74
N THR A 448 -21.08 21.37 16.99
CA THR A 448 -20.25 22.47 16.52
C THR A 448 -19.25 21.94 15.51
N ALA A 449 -19.35 22.43 14.28
CA ALA A 449 -18.38 22.18 13.24
C ALA A 449 -17.31 23.26 13.22
N VAL A 450 -16.05 22.85 13.09
CA VAL A 450 -14.92 23.77 13.03
C VAL A 450 -14.12 23.47 11.76
N LEU A 451 -14.20 24.36 10.78
CA LEU A 451 -13.28 24.41 9.64
C LEU A 451 -12.03 25.18 10.08
N ARG A 452 -10.86 24.58 9.90
CA ARG A 452 -9.57 25.20 10.16
C ARG A 452 -8.79 25.31 8.86
N LEU A 453 -8.31 26.50 8.58
CA LEU A 453 -7.33 26.80 7.55
C LEU A 453 -5.96 26.81 8.24
N HIS A 454 -5.06 25.92 7.86
CA HIS A 454 -3.80 25.69 8.58
C HIS A 454 -2.71 26.66 8.17
N ASP A 455 -2.67 27.08 6.91
CA ASP A 455 -1.61 27.96 6.40
C ASP A 455 -1.80 29.40 6.92
N THR A 456 -3.04 29.87 7.01
CA THR A 456 -3.43 31.18 7.58
C THR A 456 -3.78 31.12 9.07
N ASN A 457 -3.85 29.92 9.64
CA ASN A 457 -4.27 29.63 11.02
C ASN A 457 -5.65 30.23 11.39
N GLN A 458 -6.55 30.37 10.41
CA GLN A 458 -7.92 30.86 10.60
C GLN A 458 -8.88 29.72 10.97
N ARG A 459 -9.95 30.06 11.70
CA ARG A 459 -10.98 29.11 12.13
C ARG A 459 -12.37 29.66 11.88
N TYR A 460 -13.21 28.84 11.28
CA TYR A 460 -14.62 29.12 10.99
C TYR A 460 -15.48 28.10 11.71
N VAL A 461 -16.51 28.57 12.39
CA VAL A 461 -17.34 27.76 13.26
C VAL A 461 -18.78 27.82 12.79
N LEU A 462 -19.41 26.65 12.66
CA LEU A 462 -20.81 26.51 12.31
C LEU A 462 -21.52 25.63 13.33
N ARG A 463 -22.72 26.04 13.76
CA ARG A 463 -23.58 25.22 14.62
C ARG A 463 -24.60 24.47 13.77
N VAL A 464 -24.71 23.17 13.99
CA VAL A 464 -25.68 22.30 13.33
C VAL A 464 -26.44 21.48 14.37
N VAL A 465 -27.70 21.16 14.11
CA VAL A 465 -28.60 20.49 15.06
C VAL A 465 -29.13 19.22 14.43
N LYS A 466 -28.94 18.08 15.10
CA LYS A 466 -29.59 16.81 14.74
C LYS A 466 -30.97 16.76 15.39
N ALA A 467 -32.01 16.67 14.56
CA ALA A 467 -33.38 16.41 14.98
C ALA A 467 -33.57 14.94 15.40
N ASP A 468 -34.64 14.67 16.15
CA ASP A 468 -35.01 13.33 16.60
C ASP A 468 -35.50 12.42 15.46
#